data_AF-A0A8H4H737-F1
#
_entry.id   AF-A0A8H4H737-F1
#
_cell.length_a   1.000
_cell.length_b   1.000
_cell.length_c   1.000
_cell.angle_alpha   90.00
_cell.angle_beta   90.00
_cell.angle_gamma   90.00
#
_symmetry.space_group_name_H-M   'P 1'
#
loop_
_entity.id
_entity.type
_entity.pdbx_description
1 polymer ?
#
loop_
_entity_poly.entity_id
_entity_poly.type
_entity_poly.pdbx_seq_one_letter_code
_entity_poly.pdbx_strand_id
1 'polypeptide(L)'
;MLPVDGAQISLWGLKKSRQIILHGDGGGPVGQSYRIVSDIGRGAQHQLRSRAYHTSCRRPRQRAYKSPSVRPQENFPSLFIIFLQSINFLTNLPSSSFLYTLFLRLHILRITMASRGLPRALRLARVAAPRTVISAAVPRPALAKAATRVAASTAPVRGIKTMTFADSKETVYERADWPREKLQEYFKNDTLALIGYGSQGHGQGLNLRDQGLNVIVGVRKDGASWKEAIQDGWVPGKNLFDLTEAVQKGTIVMNLLSDAAQSETWPTLKPLITKGKTLYFSHGFSPVFKELTKVDVPKDVDVILVAPKGSGRTVRTLFREGRGINSSIAVYQDVTGKAKEKAIAMGVAVGSGYLYETTFEKEVYSDLYGERGCLMGGIHGMFLAQYEVLRERGHSPSEAFNETVEEATQSLYPLIGANGMDWMYAACSTTARRGAIDWSSRFKDTLKPVFNDLYDSVRDGTETKRSLEYNSQKDYREKYEKEMQDIRDLEIWRAGKAVRSLRPENQK
;
A
#
# COMPACT_ATOMS: atom_id res chain seq x y z
N MET A 1 -3.16 -38.25 42.07
CA MET A 1 -4.30 -39.14 42.38
C MET A 1 -5.34 -38.97 41.29
N LEU A 2 -5.71 -40.08 40.64
CA LEU A 2 -6.82 -40.28 39.68
C LEU A 2 -8.20 -40.21 40.39
N PRO A 3 -9.41 -40.29 39.75
CA PRO A 3 -9.76 -40.87 38.42
C PRO A 3 -10.67 -40.00 37.49
N VAL A 4 -10.72 -40.17 36.15
CA VAL A 4 -11.35 -41.16 35.19
C VAL A 4 -12.89 -41.14 35.07
N ASP A 5 -13.40 -40.80 33.87
CA ASP A 5 -14.49 -41.43 33.06
C ASP A 5 -14.84 -40.48 31.87
N GLY A 6 -15.15 -40.87 30.62
CA GLY A 6 -15.42 -42.15 29.96
C GLY A 6 -16.63 -42.01 28.99
N ALA A 7 -16.53 -42.60 27.78
CA ALA A 7 -17.59 -42.89 26.77
C ALA A 7 -17.94 -41.84 25.68
N GLN A 8 -18.36 -42.19 24.46
CA GLN A 8 -18.06 -43.28 23.51
C GLN A 8 -18.74 -42.88 22.16
N ILE A 9 -18.23 -43.44 21.06
CA ILE A 9 -18.57 -43.21 19.65
C ILE A 9 -19.86 -43.96 19.24
N SER A 10 -20.62 -43.42 18.28
CA SER A 10 -21.43 -44.24 17.34
C SER A 10 -21.54 -43.63 15.94
N LEU A 11 -21.29 -44.49 14.94
CA LEU A 11 -21.34 -44.34 13.49
C LEU A 11 -22.77 -44.10 12.91
N TRP A 12 -22.82 -43.85 11.59
CA TRP A 12 -23.83 -44.15 10.53
C TRP A 12 -23.94 -42.90 9.63
N GLY A 13 -23.73 -42.88 8.31
CA GLY A 13 -23.69 -43.92 7.28
C GLY A 13 -24.79 -43.66 6.24
N LEU A 14 -24.41 -43.47 4.96
CA LEU A 14 -25.23 -43.46 3.72
C LEU A 14 -26.15 -42.24 3.45
N LYS A 15 -26.59 -41.92 2.23
CA LYS A 15 -26.14 -41.98 0.81
C LYS A 15 -27.33 -41.41 0.01
N LYS A 16 -27.07 -40.61 -1.04
CA LYS A 16 -27.89 -40.29 -2.25
C LYS A 16 -29.44 -40.33 -2.16
N SER A 17 -30.07 -39.26 -2.70
CA SER A 17 -30.96 -39.36 -3.89
C SER A 17 -31.41 -37.99 -4.42
N ARG A 18 -31.39 -37.85 -5.76
CA ARG A 18 -32.14 -36.85 -6.52
C ARG A 18 -33.58 -37.34 -6.66
N GLN A 19 -34.56 -36.44 -6.65
CA GLN A 19 -35.76 -36.63 -7.48
C GLN A 19 -36.42 -35.29 -7.83
N ILE A 20 -36.70 -35.16 -9.12
CA ILE A 20 -37.55 -34.19 -9.80
C ILE A 20 -38.97 -34.76 -9.77
N ILE A 21 -40.00 -33.97 -9.43
CA ILE A 21 -41.40 -34.19 -9.85
C ILE A 21 -42.05 -32.82 -10.14
N LEU A 22 -42.73 -32.75 -11.29
CA LEU A 22 -43.60 -31.69 -11.80
C LEU A 22 -45.09 -32.06 -11.62
N HIS A 23 -45.97 -31.08 -11.88
CA HIS A 23 -47.46 -31.02 -11.87
C HIS A 23 -48.08 -30.50 -10.57
N GLY A 24 -49.08 -29.61 -10.57
CA GLY A 24 -49.88 -29.00 -11.64
C GLY A 24 -51.25 -28.57 -11.07
N ASP A 25 -51.69 -27.37 -11.47
CA ASP A 25 -53.05 -26.80 -11.52
C ASP A 25 -53.90 -26.46 -10.28
N GLY A 26 -54.42 -25.21 -10.30
CA GLY A 26 -55.84 -24.94 -10.02
C GLY A 26 -56.20 -23.65 -9.24
N GLY A 27 -56.66 -22.60 -9.94
CA GLY A 27 -57.67 -21.64 -9.41
C GLY A 27 -57.30 -20.15 -9.33
N GLY A 28 -57.83 -19.30 -10.24
CA GLY A 28 -57.82 -17.81 -10.17
C GLY A 28 -58.95 -17.23 -9.27
N PRO A 29 -59.43 -15.96 -9.42
CA PRO A 29 -59.10 -14.90 -10.39
C PRO A 29 -58.95 -13.46 -9.76
N VAL A 30 -59.03 -12.42 -10.61
CA VAL A 30 -59.15 -10.95 -10.38
C VAL A 30 -57.81 -10.20 -10.19
N GLY A 31 -57.40 -9.19 -10.96
CA GLY A 31 -58.06 -8.29 -11.92
C GLY A 31 -57.96 -6.85 -11.45
N GLN A 32 -56.89 -6.11 -11.80
CA GLN A 32 -56.90 -4.65 -12.01
C GLN A 32 -55.56 -4.13 -12.55
N SER A 33 -55.62 -3.55 -13.73
CA SER A 33 -54.55 -2.84 -14.43
C SER A 33 -54.88 -1.36 -14.49
N TYR A 34 -53.96 -0.49 -14.04
CA TYR A 34 -54.05 0.96 -14.22
C TYR A 34 -53.19 1.40 -15.41
N ARG A 35 -53.85 2.00 -16.41
CA ARG A 35 -53.27 2.90 -17.41
C ARG A 35 -53.35 4.32 -16.86
N ILE A 36 -52.28 5.10 -17.01
CA ILE A 36 -52.36 6.56 -17.15
C ILE A 36 -51.45 6.96 -18.33
N VAL A 37 -52.07 7.57 -19.33
CA VAL A 37 -51.44 8.33 -20.43
C VAL A 37 -52.21 9.64 -20.53
N SER A 38 -51.48 10.76 -20.49
CA SER A 38 -51.78 12.03 -21.19
C SER A 38 -50.56 12.95 -20.99
N ASP A 39 -49.79 13.19 -22.05
CA ASP A 39 -49.87 14.32 -23.00
C ASP A 39 -49.39 15.67 -22.42
N ILE A 40 -48.20 16.12 -22.87
CA ILE A 40 -47.91 17.53 -23.14
C ILE A 40 -47.09 17.61 -24.44
N GLY A 41 -47.58 18.44 -25.36
CA GLY A 41 -47.14 18.56 -26.74
C GLY A 41 -45.87 19.38 -26.99
N ARG A 42 -45.45 19.30 -28.25
CA ARG A 42 -44.31 19.99 -28.89
C ARG A 42 -44.59 21.48 -29.09
N GLY A 43 -43.51 22.29 -29.06
CA GLY A 43 -43.47 23.56 -29.78
C GLY A 43 -42.40 24.52 -29.27
N ALA A 44 -41.37 24.75 -30.09
CA ALA A 44 -40.68 26.02 -30.36
C ALA A 44 -39.16 25.85 -30.52
N GLN A 45 -38.75 25.75 -31.80
CA GLN A 45 -37.42 26.17 -32.26
C GLN A 45 -37.30 27.69 -32.11
N HIS A 46 -36.15 28.16 -31.64
CA HIS A 46 -35.68 29.52 -31.93
C HIS A 46 -34.22 29.49 -32.37
N GLN A 47 -34.01 29.80 -33.65
CA GLN A 47 -32.78 30.38 -34.17
C GLN A 47 -32.64 31.83 -33.67
N LEU A 48 -31.40 32.29 -33.49
CA LEU A 48 -30.84 33.59 -33.93
C LEU A 48 -29.33 33.61 -33.59
N ARG A 49 -28.46 33.49 -34.60
CA ARG A 49 -27.60 34.56 -35.17
C ARG A 49 -26.58 35.15 -34.18
N SER A 50 -25.31 34.75 -34.27
CA SER A 50 -24.23 35.36 -35.08
C SER A 50 -23.48 36.49 -34.37
N ARG A 51 -22.18 36.30 -34.13
CA ARG A 51 -21.13 37.26 -34.53
C ARG A 51 -19.75 36.61 -34.42
N ALA A 52 -19.13 36.48 -35.59
CA ALA A 52 -17.72 36.21 -35.77
C ALA A 52 -16.90 37.47 -35.42
N TYR A 53 -15.71 37.26 -34.87
CA TYR A 53 -14.59 38.16 -35.08
C TYR A 53 -13.42 37.33 -35.62
N HIS A 54 -13.05 37.64 -36.85
CA HIS A 54 -11.79 37.26 -37.47
C HIS A 54 -10.64 38.04 -36.81
N THR A 55 -9.50 37.38 -36.60
CA THR A 55 -8.20 37.94 -36.96
C THR A 55 -7.24 36.80 -37.25
N SER A 56 -6.41 37.03 -38.26
CA SER A 56 -5.62 36.02 -38.96
C SER A 56 -4.25 35.82 -38.32
N CYS A 57 -3.66 34.62 -38.43
CA CYS A 57 -2.30 34.48 -38.97
C CYS A 57 -1.89 33.02 -39.26
N ARG A 58 -1.67 32.78 -40.56
CA ARG A 58 -0.69 31.91 -41.25
C ARG A 58 -0.31 30.51 -40.70
N ARG A 59 -0.61 29.50 -41.53
CA ARG A 59 -0.02 28.14 -41.58
C ARG A 59 1.49 28.16 -41.92
N PRO A 60 2.18 27.01 -41.79
CA PRO A 60 2.46 26.28 -43.03
C PRO A 60 2.24 24.74 -42.99
N ARG A 61 1.69 24.29 -44.12
CA ARG A 61 1.87 23.03 -44.89
C ARG A 61 1.68 21.63 -44.25
N GLN A 62 0.73 20.96 -44.89
CA GLN A 62 0.34 19.55 -44.83
C GLN A 62 1.44 18.59 -45.35
N ARG A 63 1.49 17.38 -44.76
CA ARG A 63 1.77 16.14 -45.49
C ARG A 63 0.61 15.17 -45.23
N ALA A 64 -0.11 14.85 -46.29
CA ALA A 64 -1.17 13.85 -46.30
C ALA A 64 -0.55 12.46 -46.41
N TYR A 65 -0.92 11.54 -45.50
CA TYR A 65 -0.71 10.11 -45.68
C TYR A 65 -2.04 9.48 -46.08
N LYS A 66 -2.03 8.79 -47.23
CA LYS A 66 -3.15 8.06 -47.80
C LYS A 66 -3.43 6.80 -46.96
N SER A 67 -4.67 6.63 -46.54
CA SER A 67 -5.25 5.35 -46.09
C SER A 67 -5.53 4.45 -47.30
N PRO A 68 -5.23 3.14 -47.27
CA PRO A 68 -5.85 2.20 -48.18
C PRO A 68 -7.11 1.57 -47.57
N SER A 69 -8.09 1.51 -48.44
CA SER A 69 -9.41 0.91 -48.36
C SER A 69 -9.42 -0.58 -47.98
N VAL A 70 -10.42 -0.93 -47.17
CA VAL A 70 -10.95 -2.30 -47.00
C VAL A 70 -11.74 -2.69 -48.24
N ARG A 71 -11.50 -3.88 -48.79
CA ARG A 71 -12.49 -4.67 -49.55
C ARG A 71 -12.29 -6.19 -49.31
N PRO A 72 -13.36 -6.99 -49.40
CA PRO A 72 -13.43 -8.37 -48.90
C PRO A 72 -13.27 -9.43 -50.02
N GLN A 73 -12.83 -10.65 -49.67
CA GLN A 73 -12.99 -11.91 -50.43
C GLN A 73 -12.54 -13.08 -49.52
N GLU A 74 -13.42 -14.00 -49.11
CA GLU A 74 -13.86 -15.26 -49.76
C GLU A 74 -12.80 -16.40 -49.84
N ASN A 75 -12.98 -17.38 -48.93
CA ASN A 75 -13.00 -18.86 -49.04
C ASN A 75 -11.99 -19.74 -49.84
N PHE A 76 -11.58 -20.81 -49.11
CA PHE A 76 -11.09 -22.18 -49.49
C PHE A 76 -9.61 -22.41 -49.89
N PRO A 77 -9.06 -23.66 -49.84
CA PRO A 77 -9.06 -24.69 -48.78
C PRO A 77 -7.64 -25.27 -48.47
N SER A 78 -7.61 -26.16 -47.49
CA SER A 78 -6.61 -27.15 -47.07
C SER A 78 -5.59 -27.63 -48.10
N LEU A 79 -4.30 -27.69 -47.70
CA LEU A 79 -3.34 -28.67 -48.23
C LEU A 79 -2.57 -29.35 -47.09
N PHE A 80 -2.82 -30.66 -46.98
CA PHE A 80 -2.04 -31.66 -46.26
C PHE A 80 -0.62 -31.74 -46.85
N ILE A 81 0.42 -31.71 -46.02
CA ILE A 81 1.74 -32.26 -46.37
C ILE A 81 2.18 -33.23 -45.27
N ILE A 82 2.53 -34.42 -45.77
CA ILE A 82 3.03 -35.63 -45.12
C ILE A 82 4.46 -35.38 -44.62
N PHE A 83 4.76 -35.71 -43.37
CA PHE A 83 6.10 -36.07 -42.91
C PHE A 83 5.99 -37.05 -41.74
N LEU A 84 6.44 -38.28 -41.95
CA LEU A 84 6.57 -39.32 -40.92
C LEU A 84 7.88 -40.07 -41.13
N GLN A 85 8.46 -40.48 -40.00
CA GLN A 85 9.63 -41.34 -39.80
C GLN A 85 10.99 -40.64 -39.66
N SER A 86 11.35 -40.36 -38.41
CA SER A 86 12.66 -40.66 -37.82
C SER A 86 12.54 -40.54 -36.30
N ILE A 87 12.94 -41.60 -35.58
CA ILE A 87 13.45 -41.67 -34.19
C ILE A 87 13.00 -43.02 -33.58
N ASN A 88 13.98 -43.89 -33.33
CA ASN A 88 14.02 -44.72 -32.13
C ASN A 88 15.47 -45.20 -31.92
N PHE A 89 16.15 -44.63 -30.93
CA PHE A 89 17.42 -45.11 -30.40
C PHE A 89 17.33 -45.11 -28.87
N LEU A 90 17.53 -46.30 -28.30
CA LEU A 90 17.90 -46.68 -26.92
C LEU A 90 17.14 -46.10 -25.72
N THR A 91 16.59 -47.00 -24.89
CA THR A 91 17.36 -47.62 -23.78
C THR A 91 16.59 -48.83 -23.23
N ASN A 92 17.25 -49.99 -23.20
CA ASN A 92 16.80 -51.21 -22.54
C ASN A 92 17.72 -51.48 -21.34
N LEU A 93 17.12 -51.77 -20.18
CA LEU A 93 17.68 -52.53 -19.06
C LEU A 93 16.73 -53.73 -18.88
N PRO A 94 17.21 -54.94 -18.53
CA PRO A 94 17.33 -55.23 -17.09
C PRO A 94 18.40 -56.27 -16.65
N SER A 95 18.71 -56.21 -15.35
CA SER A 95 19.04 -57.27 -14.37
C SER A 95 19.82 -58.53 -14.78
N SER A 96 20.91 -58.85 -14.09
CA SER A 96 20.96 -59.86 -13.00
C SER A 96 22.40 -60.25 -12.58
N SER A 97 22.46 -60.74 -11.34
CA SER A 97 23.54 -61.07 -10.42
C SER A 97 24.55 -62.16 -10.85
N PHE A 98 25.79 -62.13 -10.33
CA PHE A 98 26.52 -63.19 -9.57
C PHE A 98 28.08 -63.09 -9.69
N LEU A 99 28.74 -63.31 -8.54
CA LEU A 99 30.10 -63.86 -8.29
C LEU A 99 31.37 -62.97 -8.27
N TYR A 100 31.83 -62.72 -7.03
CA TYR A 100 33.15 -63.05 -6.46
C TYR A 100 34.39 -63.06 -7.38
N THR A 101 35.39 -62.21 -7.11
CA THR A 101 36.70 -62.63 -6.55
C THR A 101 37.55 -61.45 -6.07
N LEU A 102 38.48 -61.78 -5.17
CA LEU A 102 39.26 -60.98 -4.24
C LEU A 102 40.74 -60.87 -4.70
N PHE A 103 41.48 -59.92 -4.13
CA PHE A 103 42.95 -59.76 -4.05
C PHE A 103 43.73 -58.93 -5.12
N LEU A 104 44.05 -57.69 -4.71
CA LEU A 104 45.41 -57.15 -4.43
C LEU A 104 46.50 -57.07 -5.53
N ARG A 105 46.94 -55.83 -5.82
CA ARG A 105 48.36 -55.36 -5.86
C ARG A 105 48.37 -53.83 -6.09
N LEU A 106 48.67 -53.04 -5.06
CA LEU A 106 49.98 -52.42 -4.79
C LEU A 106 50.44 -51.40 -5.84
N HIS A 107 50.41 -50.11 -5.47
CA HIS A 107 51.59 -49.21 -5.47
C HIS A 107 51.40 -48.12 -4.40
N ILE A 108 52.24 -48.20 -3.36
CA ILE A 108 52.51 -47.16 -2.36
C ILE A 108 53.92 -46.64 -2.70
N LEU A 109 54.11 -45.32 -2.74
CA LEU A 109 55.21 -44.68 -2.00
C LEU A 109 54.90 -43.20 -1.71
N ARG A 110 54.63 -42.95 -0.42
CA ARG A 110 54.87 -41.68 0.28
C ARG A 110 56.37 -41.45 0.42
N ILE A 111 56.79 -40.19 0.65
CA ILE A 111 57.74 -39.72 1.70
C ILE A 111 58.07 -38.23 1.41
N THR A 112 58.34 -37.29 2.32
CA THR A 112 58.02 -36.96 3.73
C THR A 112 58.53 -35.52 3.95
N MET A 113 58.10 -34.88 5.03
CA MET A 113 58.54 -33.58 5.56
C MET A 113 60.06 -33.36 5.71
N ALA A 114 60.51 -32.09 5.65
CA ALA A 114 61.12 -31.32 6.75
C ALA A 114 62.39 -30.48 6.42
N SER A 115 62.24 -29.16 6.60
CA SER A 115 63.12 -28.26 7.38
C SER A 115 64.30 -27.49 6.73
N ARG A 116 64.40 -26.23 7.21
CA ARG A 116 65.57 -25.34 7.46
C ARG A 116 66.09 -24.40 6.36
N GLY A 117 66.21 -23.11 6.74
CA GLY A 117 67.40 -22.30 6.42
C GLY A 117 67.16 -20.84 5.99
N LEU A 118 67.24 -19.90 6.94
CA LEU A 118 67.65 -18.50 6.71
C LEU A 118 69.21 -18.44 6.69
N PRO A 119 69.88 -17.39 6.15
CA PRO A 119 70.27 -16.25 7.01
C PRO A 119 70.51 -14.85 6.37
N ARG A 120 70.41 -13.82 7.26
CA ARG A 120 71.12 -12.51 7.41
C ARG A 120 71.18 -11.50 6.23
N ALA A 121 70.80 -10.21 6.33
CA ALA A 121 70.97 -9.10 7.31
C ALA A 121 72.27 -8.25 7.17
N LEU A 122 72.10 -6.92 7.06
CA LEU A 122 73.04 -5.85 7.49
C LEU A 122 72.20 -4.60 7.84
N ARG A 123 72.04 -4.22 9.13
CA ARG A 123 72.89 -3.36 10.00
C ARG A 123 72.58 -1.85 9.81
N LEU A 124 72.51 -0.97 10.81
CA LEU A 124 72.70 -1.03 12.27
C LEU A 124 72.32 0.33 12.92
N ALA A 125 72.01 0.27 14.22
CA ALA A 125 72.31 1.22 15.31
C ALA A 125 71.43 2.50 15.43
N ARG A 126 71.06 2.99 16.64
CA ARG A 126 71.61 2.79 18.00
C ARG A 126 70.63 3.26 19.10
N VAL A 127 70.92 2.82 20.32
CA VAL A 127 70.20 2.92 21.62
C VAL A 127 70.41 4.29 22.32
N ALA A 128 69.60 4.50 23.37
CA ALA A 128 69.15 5.72 24.05
C ALA A 128 70.03 6.41 25.14
N ALA A 129 69.53 7.62 25.50
CA ALA A 129 69.53 8.35 26.80
C ALA A 129 70.79 9.13 27.25
N PRO A 130 70.72 10.10 28.21
CA PRO A 130 69.61 10.89 28.81
C PRO A 130 69.90 12.43 28.85
N ARG A 131 68.95 13.29 29.30
CA ARG A 131 69.22 14.46 30.21
C ARG A 131 67.99 15.35 30.49
N THR A 132 67.66 15.41 31.78
CA THR A 132 67.29 16.54 32.65
C THR A 132 66.48 17.75 32.14
N VAL A 133 65.43 18.05 32.92
CA VAL A 133 64.56 19.23 32.94
C VAL A 133 65.32 20.49 33.38
N ILE A 134 65.17 21.61 32.65
CA ILE A 134 65.17 22.98 33.23
C ILE A 134 64.14 23.84 32.48
N SER A 135 63.31 24.49 33.29
CA SER A 135 62.25 25.45 32.96
C SER A 135 62.82 26.80 32.49
N ALA A 136 62.22 27.43 31.47
CA ALA A 136 62.14 28.89 31.36
C ALA A 136 61.03 29.29 30.37
N ALA A 137 60.09 30.09 30.87
CA ALA A 137 58.91 30.59 30.19
C ALA A 137 59.21 31.76 29.24
N VAL A 138 58.46 31.85 28.13
CA VAL A 138 58.22 33.07 27.34
C VAL A 138 56.77 33.01 26.83
N PRO A 139 55.96 34.09 26.92
CA PRO A 139 54.51 33.99 26.85
C PRO A 139 54.00 33.89 25.40
N ARG A 140 53.07 32.96 25.16
CA ARG A 140 52.23 32.97 23.96
C ARG A 140 50.98 33.82 24.23
N PRO A 141 50.57 34.70 23.30
CA PRO A 141 49.41 35.55 23.48
C PRO A 141 48.14 34.70 23.53
N ALA A 142 47.24 35.04 24.45
CA ALA A 142 45.92 34.46 24.56
C ALA A 142 45.11 34.77 23.30
N LEU A 143 44.89 33.75 22.46
CA LEU A 143 43.83 33.78 21.46
C LEU A 143 42.51 33.56 22.20
N ALA A 144 41.78 34.66 22.37
CA ALA A 144 40.41 34.67 22.84
C ALA A 144 39.58 33.63 22.07
N LYS A 145 38.87 32.76 22.81
CA LYS A 145 37.81 31.93 22.25
C LYS A 145 36.76 32.85 21.64
N ALA A 146 36.79 33.01 20.32
CA ALA A 146 35.65 33.50 19.57
C ALA A 146 34.54 32.45 19.70
N ALA A 147 33.63 32.67 20.64
CA ALA A 147 32.37 31.96 20.68
C ALA A 147 31.60 32.34 19.42
N THR A 148 31.63 31.47 18.41
CA THR A 148 30.74 31.57 17.26
C THR A 148 29.32 31.37 17.78
N ARG A 149 28.62 32.48 18.00
CA ARG A 149 27.16 32.50 18.02
C ARG A 149 26.71 31.90 16.69
N VAL A 150 26.25 30.67 16.71
CA VAL A 150 25.43 30.13 15.63
C VAL A 150 24.16 30.97 15.66
N ALA A 151 24.14 32.01 14.83
CA ALA A 151 22.91 32.73 14.55
C ALA A 151 21.93 31.68 14.01
N ALA A 152 20.82 31.49 14.72
CA ALA A 152 19.71 30.72 14.20
C ALA A 152 19.33 31.36 12.86
N SER A 153 19.67 30.67 11.77
CA SER A 153 19.20 30.97 10.45
C SER A 153 17.68 30.80 10.51
N THR A 154 16.95 31.90 10.66
CA THR A 154 15.53 31.96 10.35
C THR A 154 15.42 31.71 8.85
N ALA A 155 15.33 30.43 8.48
CA ALA A 155 14.91 30.06 7.15
C ALA A 155 13.56 30.76 6.92
N PRO A 156 13.36 31.48 5.81
CA PRO A 156 12.06 32.06 5.53
C PRO A 156 11.07 30.90 5.52
N VAL A 157 10.05 30.97 6.36
CA VAL A 157 8.88 30.08 6.31
C VAL A 157 8.35 30.25 4.89
N ARG A 158 8.68 29.31 4.00
CA ARG A 158 8.23 29.38 2.62
C ARG A 158 6.71 29.28 2.69
N GLY A 159 6.01 30.25 2.13
CA GLY A 159 4.55 30.21 2.10
C GLY A 159 4.03 29.05 1.25
N ILE A 160 2.71 28.90 1.27
CA ILE A 160 1.93 28.00 0.40
C ILE A 160 2.54 27.96 -1.00
N LYS A 161 2.87 26.76 -1.49
CA LYS A 161 3.47 26.58 -2.81
C LYS A 161 2.43 26.14 -3.82
N THR A 162 2.44 26.81 -4.97
CA THR A 162 1.77 26.30 -6.17
C THR A 162 2.79 25.55 -7.01
N MET A 163 2.53 24.27 -7.26
CA MET A 163 3.33 23.44 -8.15
C MET A 163 2.57 23.15 -9.44
N THR A 164 3.32 22.99 -10.52
CA THR A 164 2.77 22.60 -11.81
C THR A 164 2.87 21.08 -11.95
N PHE A 165 1.73 20.39 -11.93
CA PHE A 165 1.59 18.96 -12.21
C PHE A 165 1.16 18.79 -13.67
N ALA A 166 2.13 18.50 -14.54
CA ALA A 166 1.97 18.54 -16.00
C ALA A 166 1.39 19.89 -16.47
N ASP A 167 0.13 19.94 -16.88
CA ASP A 167 -0.53 21.16 -17.35
C ASP A 167 -1.40 21.83 -16.27
N SER A 168 -1.48 21.24 -15.07
CA SER A 168 -2.34 21.71 -13.97
C SER A 168 -1.52 22.40 -12.88
N LYS A 169 -2.04 23.51 -12.35
CA LYS A 169 -1.46 24.18 -11.18
C LYS A 169 -2.22 23.73 -9.93
N GLU A 170 -1.49 23.17 -8.97
CA GLU A 170 -2.07 22.71 -7.71
C GLU A 170 -1.31 23.30 -6.53
N THR A 171 -2.05 23.52 -5.44
CA THR A 171 -1.47 23.95 -4.18
C THR A 171 -1.01 22.74 -3.39
N VAL A 172 0.24 22.80 -2.92
CA VAL A 172 0.82 21.82 -2.02
C VAL A 172 1.36 22.51 -0.77
N TYR A 173 1.22 21.80 0.34
CA TYR A 173 1.68 22.26 1.65
C TYR A 173 2.83 21.38 2.11
N GLU A 174 3.86 22.00 2.68
CA GLU A 174 5.07 21.30 3.08
C GLU A 174 5.24 21.30 4.59
N ARG A 175 6.02 20.33 5.06
CA ARG A 175 6.39 20.21 6.47
C ARG A 175 7.05 21.48 7.03
N ALA A 176 7.76 22.22 6.19
CA ALA A 176 8.46 23.44 6.57
C ALA A 176 7.51 24.59 6.98
N ASP A 177 6.24 24.55 6.56
CA ASP A 177 5.24 25.58 6.83
C ASP A 177 4.69 25.47 8.28
N TRP A 178 4.92 24.30 8.90
CA TRP A 178 4.47 23.90 10.22
C TRP A 178 5.62 23.24 11.01
N PRO A 179 6.65 24.01 11.40
CA PRO A 179 7.69 23.49 12.28
C PRO A 179 7.09 23.01 13.60
N ARG A 180 7.81 22.13 14.28
CA ARG A 180 7.34 21.45 15.49
C ARG A 180 6.83 22.43 16.56
N GLU A 181 7.55 23.52 16.78
CA GLU A 181 7.22 24.54 17.79
C GLU A 181 5.89 25.23 17.45
N LYS A 182 5.65 25.48 16.16
CA LYS A 182 4.38 26.05 15.69
C LYS A 182 3.22 25.07 15.88
N LEU A 183 3.44 23.77 15.65
CA LEU A 183 2.42 22.75 15.91
C LEU A 183 2.08 22.64 17.40
N GLN A 184 3.10 22.63 18.25
CA GLN A 184 2.93 22.59 19.70
C GLN A 184 2.15 23.80 20.20
N GLU A 185 2.48 25.00 19.72
CA GLU A 185 1.76 26.22 20.06
C GLU A 185 0.31 26.21 19.52
N TYR A 186 0.10 25.76 18.29
CA TYR A 186 -1.21 25.70 17.66
C TYR A 186 -2.16 24.75 18.40
N PHE A 187 -1.67 23.56 18.77
CA PHE A 187 -2.44 22.51 19.45
C PHE A 187 -2.27 22.52 20.99
N LYS A 188 -1.72 23.57 21.58
CA LYS A 188 -1.40 23.60 23.04
C LYS A 188 -2.62 23.40 23.94
N ASN A 189 -3.79 23.80 23.46
CA ASN A 189 -5.06 23.69 24.18
C ASN A 189 -5.91 22.51 23.68
N ASP A 190 -5.41 21.74 22.72
CA ASP A 190 -6.11 20.61 22.15
C ASP A 190 -5.75 19.31 22.87
N THR A 191 -6.73 18.41 22.93
CA THR A 191 -6.52 17.00 23.27
C THR A 191 -6.87 16.18 22.04
N LEU A 192 -5.87 15.53 21.45
CA LEU A 192 -6.03 14.66 20.29
C LEU A 192 -6.45 13.27 20.76
N ALA A 193 -7.72 12.93 20.59
CA ALA A 193 -8.25 11.63 20.98
C ALA A 193 -8.23 10.66 19.79
N LEU A 194 -7.27 9.73 19.77
CA LEU A 194 -7.20 8.66 18.77
C LEU A 194 -8.14 7.53 19.14
N ILE A 195 -9.21 7.38 18.37
CA ILE A 195 -10.22 6.35 18.58
C ILE A 195 -9.87 5.18 17.68
N GLY A 196 -9.36 4.11 18.28
CA GLY A 196 -8.80 2.96 17.58
C GLY A 196 -7.26 2.97 17.55
N TYR A 197 -6.67 1.80 17.79
CA TYR A 197 -5.21 1.59 17.80
C TYR A 197 -4.83 0.43 16.87
N GLY A 198 -5.41 0.43 15.66
CA GLY A 198 -4.99 -0.43 14.54
C GLY A 198 -3.79 0.18 13.81
N SER A 199 -3.59 -0.18 12.54
CA SER A 199 -2.44 0.28 11.74
C SER A 199 -2.26 1.81 11.78
N GLN A 200 -3.28 2.58 11.36
CA GLN A 200 -3.22 4.05 11.35
C GLN A 200 -3.16 4.66 12.76
N GLY A 201 -3.97 4.17 13.70
CA GLY A 201 -3.97 4.64 15.09
C GLY A 201 -2.60 4.50 15.76
N HIS A 202 -1.94 3.36 15.58
CA HIS A 202 -0.57 3.13 16.02
C HIS A 202 0.41 4.11 15.36
N GLY A 203 0.40 4.21 14.02
CA GLY A 203 1.35 5.04 13.30
C GLY A 203 1.24 6.53 13.61
N GLN A 204 0.01 7.07 13.54
CA GLN A 204 -0.25 8.48 13.80
C GLN A 204 -0.10 8.82 15.28
N GLY A 205 -0.62 7.98 16.18
CA GLY A 205 -0.57 8.23 17.62
C GLY A 205 0.86 8.37 18.14
N LEU A 206 1.75 7.47 17.71
CA LEU A 206 3.16 7.53 18.09
C LEU A 206 3.87 8.74 17.49
N ASN A 207 3.56 9.12 16.25
CA ASN A 207 4.15 10.30 15.62
C ASN A 207 3.72 11.59 16.35
N LEU A 208 2.42 11.74 16.63
CA LEU A 208 1.88 12.89 17.36
C LEU A 208 2.48 13.00 18.77
N ARG A 209 2.62 11.86 19.47
CA ARG A 209 3.26 11.80 20.79
C ARG A 209 4.72 12.22 20.73
N ASP A 210 5.49 11.72 19.76
CA ASP A 210 6.91 12.07 19.61
C ASP A 210 7.11 13.54 19.24
N GLN A 211 6.12 14.17 18.60
CA GLN A 211 6.09 15.62 18.38
C GLN A 211 5.77 16.42 19.66
N GLY A 212 5.37 15.77 20.76
CA GLY A 212 5.06 16.41 22.04
C GLY A 212 3.65 17.01 22.10
N LEU A 213 2.73 16.52 21.26
CA LEU A 213 1.34 16.92 21.30
C LEU A 213 0.59 16.17 22.40
N ASN A 214 -0.48 16.76 22.92
CA ASN A 214 -1.31 16.14 23.94
C ASN A 214 -2.25 15.11 23.29
N VAL A 215 -1.86 13.84 23.42
CA VAL A 215 -2.50 12.71 22.74
C VAL A 215 -3.01 11.70 23.74
N ILE A 216 -4.25 11.25 23.54
CA ILE A 216 -4.87 10.16 24.28
C ILE A 216 -5.40 9.10 23.32
N VAL A 217 -5.42 7.84 23.76
CA VAL A 217 -5.93 6.71 22.97
C VAL A 217 -7.22 6.18 23.59
N GLY A 218 -8.25 6.03 22.77
CA GLY A 218 -9.50 5.35 23.09
C GLY A 218 -9.57 3.99 22.40
N VAL A 219 -9.56 2.89 23.15
CA VAL A 219 -9.73 1.53 22.62
C VAL A 219 -10.55 0.66 23.57
N ARG A 220 -11.10 -0.45 23.05
CA ARG A 220 -11.86 -1.40 23.87
C ARG A 220 -10.96 -1.97 24.98
N LYS A 221 -11.38 -1.76 26.24
CA LYS A 221 -10.64 -2.20 27.43
C LYS A 221 -10.33 -3.70 27.37
N ASP A 222 -9.11 -4.05 27.79
CA ASP A 222 -8.58 -5.42 27.88
C ASP A 222 -8.46 -6.20 26.55
N GLY A 223 -8.77 -5.57 25.41
CA GLY A 223 -8.61 -6.14 24.08
C GLY A 223 -7.16 -6.20 23.60
N ALA A 224 -6.94 -6.76 22.40
CA ALA A 224 -5.61 -6.86 21.79
C ALA A 224 -4.94 -5.49 21.63
N SER A 225 -5.62 -4.54 20.99
CA SER A 225 -5.11 -3.18 20.79
C SER A 225 -4.89 -2.40 22.08
N TRP A 226 -5.61 -2.73 23.17
CA TRP A 226 -5.35 -2.15 24.50
C TRP A 226 -4.01 -2.63 25.05
N LYS A 227 -3.72 -3.93 24.93
CA LYS A 227 -2.44 -4.51 25.36
C LYS A 227 -1.28 -3.98 24.51
N GLU A 228 -1.47 -3.87 23.20
CA GLU A 228 -0.49 -3.25 22.29
C GLU A 228 -0.22 -1.79 22.67
N ALA A 229 -1.26 -1.01 22.98
CA ALA A 229 -1.09 0.36 23.43
C ALA A 229 -0.28 0.43 24.74
N ILE A 230 -0.51 -0.45 25.70
CA ILE A 230 0.31 -0.51 26.92
C ILE A 230 1.78 -0.82 26.60
N GLN A 231 2.03 -1.78 25.70
CA GLN A 231 3.40 -2.13 25.27
C GLN A 231 4.14 -0.95 24.64
N ASP A 232 3.42 -0.11 23.90
CA ASP A 232 3.96 1.11 23.30
C ASP A 232 4.10 2.30 24.28
N GLY A 233 3.72 2.11 25.55
CA GLY A 233 3.88 3.10 26.62
C GLY A 233 2.68 4.01 26.86
N TRP A 234 1.49 3.66 26.34
CA TRP A 234 0.23 4.32 26.72
C TRP A 234 -0.22 3.80 28.09
N VAL A 235 -0.61 4.70 28.99
CA VAL A 235 -0.86 4.43 30.41
C VAL A 235 -2.35 4.53 30.72
N PRO A 236 -3.01 3.43 31.15
CA PRO A 236 -4.40 3.44 31.58
C PRO A 236 -4.73 4.54 32.57
N GLY A 237 -5.83 5.27 32.33
CA GLY A 237 -6.30 6.34 33.21
C GLY A 237 -5.52 7.66 33.09
N LYS A 238 -4.42 7.69 32.33
CA LYS A 238 -3.64 8.91 32.05
C LYS A 238 -3.78 9.36 30.59
N ASN A 239 -3.46 8.46 29.65
CA ASN A 239 -3.54 8.73 28.21
C ASN A 239 -4.01 7.50 27.41
N LEU A 240 -4.59 6.51 28.09
CA LEU A 240 -5.28 5.36 27.53
C LEU A 240 -6.59 5.17 28.27
N PHE A 241 -7.69 5.20 27.53
CA PHE A 241 -9.06 5.18 28.04
C PHE A 241 -9.94 4.27 27.19
N ASP A 242 -11.15 3.97 27.67
CA ASP A 242 -12.17 3.41 26.78
C ASP A 242 -12.61 4.43 25.73
N LEU A 243 -13.33 3.95 24.71
CA LEU A 243 -13.76 4.77 23.57
C LEU A 243 -14.56 6.00 23.99
N THR A 244 -15.52 5.86 24.91
CA THR A 244 -16.42 6.97 25.28
C THR A 244 -15.71 8.02 26.12
N GLU A 245 -14.89 7.59 27.07
CA GLU A 245 -14.10 8.50 27.90
C GLU A 245 -13.08 9.29 27.04
N ALA A 246 -12.43 8.64 26.07
CA ALA A 246 -11.50 9.33 25.16
C ALA A 246 -12.20 10.41 24.31
N VAL A 247 -13.36 10.10 23.73
CA VAL A 247 -14.14 11.07 22.93
C VAL A 247 -14.61 12.26 23.77
N GLN A 248 -15.00 12.02 25.03
CA GLN A 248 -15.39 13.09 25.95
C GLN A 248 -14.24 14.06 26.22
N LYS A 249 -13.04 13.55 26.51
CA LYS A 249 -11.84 14.36 26.79
C LYS A 249 -11.25 15.04 25.55
N GLY A 250 -11.39 14.45 24.37
CA GLY A 250 -10.78 14.96 23.13
C GLY A 250 -11.43 16.25 22.62
N THR A 251 -10.63 17.24 22.21
CA THR A 251 -11.12 18.40 21.43
C THR A 251 -11.08 18.10 19.94
N ILE A 252 -10.12 17.27 19.51
CA ILE A 252 -10.04 16.70 18.16
C ILE A 252 -10.21 15.19 18.29
N VAL A 253 -11.34 14.69 17.80
CA VAL A 253 -11.70 13.27 17.83
C VAL A 253 -11.26 12.63 16.52
N MET A 254 -10.20 11.83 16.57
CA MET A 254 -9.63 11.14 15.41
C MET A 254 -10.22 9.75 15.30
N ASN A 255 -11.24 9.58 14.45
CA ASN A 255 -11.89 8.30 14.25
C ASN A 255 -11.07 7.43 13.29
N LEU A 256 -10.29 6.52 13.87
CA LEU A 256 -9.32 5.63 13.19
C LEU A 256 -9.69 4.15 13.37
N LEU A 257 -10.95 3.87 13.72
CA LEU A 257 -11.52 2.53 13.72
C LEU A 257 -11.66 2.02 12.28
N SER A 258 -11.77 0.69 12.12
CA SER A 258 -12.18 0.11 10.82
C SER A 258 -13.57 0.62 10.43
N ASP A 259 -13.86 0.67 9.14
CA ASP A 259 -15.14 1.23 8.67
C ASP A 259 -16.37 0.56 9.29
N ALA A 260 -16.34 -0.76 9.42
CA ALA A 260 -17.40 -1.52 10.11
C ALA A 260 -17.51 -1.15 11.60
N ALA A 261 -16.39 -0.96 12.30
CA ALA A 261 -16.39 -0.56 13.70
C ALA A 261 -16.82 0.91 13.88
N GLN A 262 -16.55 1.79 12.90
CA GLN A 262 -17.11 3.14 12.90
C GLN A 262 -18.63 3.07 12.86
N SER A 263 -19.22 2.28 11.95
CA SER A 263 -20.67 2.05 11.87
C SER A 263 -21.26 1.51 13.17
N GLU A 264 -20.64 0.47 13.74
CA GLU A 264 -21.13 -0.18 14.97
C GLU A 264 -21.12 0.78 16.18
N THR A 265 -20.06 1.56 16.33
CA THR A 265 -19.86 2.42 17.50
C THR A 265 -20.50 3.80 17.36
N TRP A 266 -20.89 4.21 16.16
CA TRP A 266 -21.39 5.55 15.86
C TRP A 266 -22.55 6.00 16.76
N PRO A 267 -23.59 5.19 17.02
CA PRO A 267 -24.72 5.62 17.88
C PRO A 267 -24.28 6.02 19.28
N THR A 268 -23.21 5.41 19.80
CA THR A 268 -22.65 5.70 21.12
C THR A 268 -21.69 6.89 21.08
N LEU A 269 -20.89 7.03 20.03
CA LEU A 269 -19.86 8.08 19.94
C LEU A 269 -20.43 9.43 19.48
N LYS A 270 -21.40 9.43 18.56
CA LYS A 270 -21.97 10.65 17.97
C LYS A 270 -22.48 11.66 19.01
N PRO A 271 -23.23 11.28 20.05
CA PRO A 271 -23.72 12.23 21.06
C PRO A 271 -22.61 12.94 21.84
N LEU A 272 -21.40 12.36 21.86
CA LEU A 272 -20.23 12.90 22.56
C LEU A 272 -19.42 13.87 21.69
N ILE A 273 -19.68 13.92 20.38
CA ILE A 273 -19.04 14.81 19.42
C ILE A 273 -19.86 16.12 19.38
N THR A 274 -19.66 16.96 20.39
CA THR A 274 -20.41 18.19 20.62
C THR A 274 -19.76 19.42 19.97
N LYS A 275 -20.53 20.51 19.83
CA LYS A 275 -20.07 21.84 19.39
C LYS A 275 -18.69 22.21 19.94
N GLY A 276 -17.84 22.76 19.07
CA GLY A 276 -16.48 23.18 19.38
C GLY A 276 -15.43 22.09 19.22
N LYS A 277 -15.83 20.81 19.14
CA LYS A 277 -14.92 19.72 18.75
C LYS A 277 -14.66 19.74 17.24
N THR A 278 -13.60 19.04 16.86
CA THR A 278 -13.31 18.67 15.47
C THR A 278 -13.38 17.16 15.34
N LEU A 279 -14.06 16.68 14.31
CA LEU A 279 -14.06 15.29 13.91
C LEU A 279 -13.05 15.09 12.77
N TYR A 280 -12.13 14.16 12.98
CA TYR A 280 -11.06 13.82 12.06
C TYR A 280 -11.23 12.40 11.54
N PHE A 281 -11.03 12.22 10.23
CA PHE A 281 -10.93 10.91 9.58
C PHE A 281 -9.60 10.78 8.83
N SER A 282 -9.14 9.54 8.65
CA SER A 282 -8.06 9.22 7.70
C SER A 282 -8.53 8.57 6.41
N HIS A 283 -9.84 8.45 6.23
CA HIS A 283 -10.45 7.91 5.04
C HIS A 283 -11.89 8.43 4.91
N GLY A 284 -12.32 8.74 3.68
CA GLY A 284 -13.65 9.31 3.41
C GLY A 284 -14.81 8.31 3.47
N PHE A 285 -14.54 7.02 3.66
CA PHE A 285 -15.51 5.92 3.58
C PHE A 285 -16.80 6.19 4.33
N SER A 286 -16.71 6.39 5.65
CA SER A 286 -17.91 6.46 6.48
C SER A 286 -18.80 7.66 6.16
N PRO A 287 -18.28 8.91 6.07
CA PRO A 287 -19.13 10.06 5.76
C PRO A 287 -19.69 10.07 4.33
N VAL A 288 -18.93 9.58 3.34
CA VAL A 288 -19.38 9.55 1.94
C VAL A 288 -20.47 8.50 1.75
N PHE A 289 -20.30 7.32 2.34
CA PHE A 289 -21.26 6.22 2.25
C PHE A 289 -22.19 6.14 3.47
N LYS A 290 -22.52 7.28 4.09
CA LYS A 290 -23.35 7.36 5.30
C LYS A 290 -24.70 6.64 5.21
N GLU A 291 -25.28 6.53 4.02
CA GLU A 291 -26.52 5.78 3.82
C GLU A 291 -26.34 4.28 4.07
N LEU A 292 -25.15 3.75 3.85
CA LEU A 292 -24.77 2.37 4.17
C LEU A 292 -24.20 2.27 5.58
N THR A 293 -23.24 3.13 5.94
CA THR A 293 -22.48 3.05 7.20
C THR A 293 -23.26 3.58 8.40
N LYS A 294 -24.30 4.38 8.18
CA LYS A 294 -25.06 5.10 9.21
C LYS A 294 -24.20 6.09 10.03
N VAL A 295 -23.06 6.50 9.49
CA VAL A 295 -22.16 7.50 10.08
C VAL A 295 -22.53 8.88 9.57
N ASP A 296 -23.58 9.45 10.15
CA ASP A 296 -24.02 10.82 9.86
C ASP A 296 -23.38 11.82 10.84
N VAL A 297 -22.44 12.63 10.33
CA VAL A 297 -21.65 13.57 11.15
C VAL A 297 -22.51 14.71 11.76
N PRO A 298 -22.21 15.19 12.98
CA PRO A 298 -22.89 16.35 13.55
C PRO A 298 -22.70 17.60 12.69
N LYS A 299 -23.71 18.49 12.66
CA LYS A 299 -23.73 19.69 11.78
C LYS A 299 -23.02 20.90 12.38
N ASP A 300 -22.63 20.85 13.64
CA ASP A 300 -22.12 21.97 14.44
C ASP A 300 -20.65 21.78 14.89
N VAL A 301 -19.92 20.90 14.21
CA VAL A 301 -18.49 20.62 14.44
C VAL A 301 -17.67 20.76 13.15
N ASP A 302 -16.37 21.03 13.24
CA ASP A 302 -15.54 20.89 12.04
C ASP A 302 -15.38 19.41 11.69
N VAL A 303 -15.40 19.07 10.40
CA VAL A 303 -15.14 17.71 9.91
C VAL A 303 -14.04 17.74 8.86
N ILE A 304 -12.90 17.15 9.21
CA ILE A 304 -11.68 17.19 8.41
C ILE A 304 -11.19 15.78 8.10
N LEU A 305 -10.39 15.67 7.04
CA LEU A 305 -9.69 14.45 6.67
C LEU A 305 -8.22 14.75 6.43
N VAL A 306 -7.39 13.83 6.90
CA VAL A 306 -5.99 13.69 6.49
C VAL A 306 -5.76 12.21 6.24
N ALA A 307 -5.51 11.83 4.99
CA ALA A 307 -5.29 10.44 4.59
C ALA A 307 -3.84 10.23 4.17
N PRO A 308 -2.97 9.69 5.05
CA PRO A 308 -1.64 9.24 4.67
C PRO A 308 -1.70 8.17 3.60
N LYS A 309 -0.95 8.36 2.51
CA LYS A 309 -0.96 7.49 1.32
C LYS A 309 -0.06 6.27 1.50
N GLY A 310 -0.33 5.52 2.56
CA GLY A 310 0.26 4.22 2.85
C GLY A 310 -0.12 3.70 4.23
N SER A 311 0.34 2.47 4.53
CA SER A 311 0.01 1.81 5.80
C SER A 311 0.48 2.61 7.03
N GLY A 312 -0.18 2.42 8.17
CA GLY A 312 0.26 3.04 9.41
C GLY A 312 1.65 2.58 9.89
N ARG A 313 2.07 1.36 9.52
CA ARG A 313 3.46 0.91 9.72
C ARG A 313 4.46 1.76 8.93
N THR A 314 4.16 2.08 7.66
CA THR A 314 5.00 2.94 6.83
C THR A 314 4.95 4.41 7.30
N VAL A 315 3.78 4.90 7.75
CA VAL A 315 3.64 6.22 8.40
C VAL A 315 4.62 6.34 9.57
N ARG A 316 4.70 5.32 10.43
CA ARG A 316 5.61 5.31 11.57
C ARG A 316 7.07 5.20 11.16
N THR A 317 7.39 4.24 10.28
CA THR A 317 8.77 3.93 9.91
C THR A 317 9.42 5.10 9.19
N LEU A 318 8.74 5.66 8.18
CA LEU A 318 9.25 6.80 7.42
C LEU A 318 9.34 8.08 8.26
N PHE A 319 8.47 8.26 9.25
CA PHE A 319 8.58 9.38 10.19
C PHE A 319 9.85 9.30 11.03
N ARG A 320 10.18 8.11 11.56
CA ARG A 320 11.42 7.89 12.32
C ARG A 320 12.68 8.08 11.47
N GLU A 321 12.59 7.82 10.17
CA GLU A 321 13.65 8.09 9.19
C GLU A 321 13.73 9.58 8.77
N GLY A 322 12.84 10.45 9.26
CA GLY A 322 12.75 11.86 8.88
C GLY A 322 12.15 12.10 7.48
N ARG A 323 11.74 11.04 6.78
CA ARG A 323 11.23 11.11 5.39
C ARG A 323 9.75 11.41 5.30
N GLY A 324 8.93 10.76 6.13
CA GLY A 324 7.46 10.83 6.13
C GLY A 324 6.79 10.34 4.83
N ILE A 325 5.48 10.10 4.89
CA ILE A 325 4.66 9.71 3.73
C ILE A 325 3.81 10.91 3.28
N ASN A 326 3.43 11.02 2.01
CA ASN A 326 2.52 12.08 1.59
C ASN A 326 1.10 11.81 2.10
N SER A 327 0.30 12.86 2.29
CA SER A 327 -1.13 12.73 2.62
C SER A 327 -2.00 13.62 1.73
N SER A 328 -3.23 13.20 1.48
CA SER A 328 -4.27 14.11 1.01
C SER A 328 -5.00 14.73 2.19
N ILE A 329 -5.47 15.96 2.04
CA ILE A 329 -6.31 16.65 3.02
C ILE A 329 -7.65 17.05 2.41
N ALA A 330 -8.72 17.02 3.21
CA ALA A 330 -10.03 17.51 2.81
C ALA A 330 -10.80 18.11 3.99
N VAL A 331 -11.76 18.96 3.67
CA VAL A 331 -12.72 19.52 4.62
C VAL A 331 -14.12 19.12 4.15
N TYR A 332 -14.84 18.38 4.98
CA TYR A 332 -16.24 18.03 4.73
C TYR A 332 -17.19 19.11 5.26
N GLN A 333 -16.85 19.67 6.42
CA GLN A 333 -17.64 20.71 7.09
C GLN A 333 -16.70 21.68 7.80
N ASP A 334 -16.89 22.98 7.58
CA ASP A 334 -16.14 24.06 8.23
C ASP A 334 -17.11 24.97 8.99
N VAL A 335 -17.25 24.73 10.30
CA VAL A 335 -18.14 25.51 11.18
C VAL A 335 -17.39 26.69 11.76
N THR A 336 -16.08 26.54 11.96
CA THR A 336 -15.24 27.56 12.62
C THR A 336 -14.59 28.54 11.65
N GLY A 337 -14.54 28.23 10.36
CA GLY A 337 -13.75 28.95 9.36
C GLY A 337 -12.25 28.61 9.40
N LYS A 338 -11.86 27.59 10.17
CA LYS A 338 -10.46 27.17 10.39
C LYS A 338 -10.21 25.70 10.05
N ALA A 339 -11.20 24.97 9.54
CA ALA A 339 -11.07 23.53 9.30
C ALA A 339 -9.92 23.20 8.33
N LYS A 340 -9.71 24.02 7.29
CA LYS A 340 -8.62 23.81 6.32
C LYS A 340 -7.24 23.99 6.94
N GLU A 341 -7.03 25.07 7.69
CA GLU A 341 -5.76 25.31 8.39
C GLU A 341 -5.45 24.15 9.35
N LYS A 342 -6.46 23.71 10.10
CA LYS A 342 -6.37 22.58 11.03
C LYS A 342 -6.04 21.27 10.33
N ALA A 343 -6.63 21.00 9.16
CA ALA A 343 -6.32 19.82 8.35
C ALA A 343 -4.86 19.84 7.86
N ILE A 344 -4.35 20.99 7.44
CA ILE A 344 -2.94 21.16 7.03
C ILE A 344 -2.02 20.91 8.24
N ALA A 345 -2.28 21.58 9.36
CA ALA A 345 -1.51 21.43 10.59
C ALA A 345 -1.48 19.96 11.07
N MET A 346 -2.64 19.30 11.05
CA MET A 346 -2.76 17.90 11.43
C MET A 346 -2.04 16.97 10.44
N GLY A 347 -2.09 17.26 9.14
CA GLY A 347 -1.32 16.55 8.12
C GLY A 347 0.18 16.55 8.41
N VAL A 348 0.73 17.69 8.79
CA VAL A 348 2.14 17.77 9.19
C VAL A 348 2.38 17.06 10.52
N ALA A 349 1.49 17.23 11.51
CA ALA A 349 1.60 16.62 12.83
C ALA A 349 1.64 15.07 12.79
N VAL A 350 0.84 14.44 11.93
CA VAL A 350 0.85 12.97 11.76
C VAL A 350 2.10 12.45 11.05
N GLY A 351 2.95 13.35 10.52
CA GLY A 351 4.25 13.02 9.95
C GLY A 351 4.34 13.09 8.44
N SER A 352 3.45 13.85 7.77
CA SER A 352 3.42 13.86 6.31
C SER A 352 4.62 14.57 5.67
N GLY A 353 5.12 14.07 4.54
CA GLY A 353 6.13 14.72 3.69
C GLY A 353 5.65 16.01 3.06
N TYR A 354 4.53 15.91 2.37
CA TYR A 354 3.79 17.02 1.79
C TYR A 354 2.30 16.66 1.80
N LEU A 355 1.47 17.68 1.59
CA LEU A 355 0.02 17.56 1.57
C LEU A 355 -0.53 18.13 0.26
N TYR A 356 -1.53 17.46 -0.29
CA TYR A 356 -2.30 17.95 -1.44
C TYR A 356 -3.80 17.92 -1.13
N GLU A 357 -4.57 18.79 -1.76
CA GLU A 357 -6.00 18.92 -1.50
C GLU A 357 -6.85 17.92 -2.27
N THR A 358 -7.93 17.46 -1.65
CA THR A 358 -8.97 16.64 -2.26
C THR A 358 -10.33 16.95 -1.62
N THR A 359 -11.36 16.18 -1.99
CA THR A 359 -12.63 16.11 -1.26
C THR A 359 -12.78 14.73 -0.61
N PHE A 360 -13.70 14.56 0.33
CA PHE A 360 -13.96 13.24 0.93
C PHE A 360 -14.34 12.21 -0.14
N GLU A 361 -15.16 12.59 -1.12
CA GLU A 361 -15.59 11.73 -2.23
C GLU A 361 -14.42 11.34 -3.13
N LYS A 362 -13.63 12.32 -3.59
CA LYS A 362 -12.47 12.04 -4.44
C LYS A 362 -11.45 11.17 -3.73
N GLU A 363 -11.22 11.42 -2.44
CA GLU A 363 -10.34 10.62 -1.60
C GLU A 363 -10.78 9.16 -1.57
N VAL A 364 -11.99 8.89 -1.08
CA VAL A 364 -12.47 7.51 -0.91
C VAL A 364 -12.56 6.77 -2.23
N TYR A 365 -13.02 7.42 -3.31
CA TYR A 365 -13.11 6.77 -4.61
C TYR A 365 -11.73 6.41 -5.15
N SER A 366 -10.77 7.33 -5.07
CA SER A 366 -9.41 7.06 -5.55
C SER A 366 -8.68 6.02 -4.70
N ASP A 367 -8.93 5.98 -3.39
CA ASP A 367 -8.26 5.11 -2.44
C ASP A 367 -8.74 3.66 -2.59
N LEU A 368 -10.05 3.43 -2.52
CA LEU A 368 -10.66 2.10 -2.71
C LEU A 368 -10.40 1.53 -4.12
N TYR A 369 -10.39 2.39 -5.14
CA TYR A 369 -9.99 2.04 -6.50
C TYR A 369 -8.50 1.65 -6.57
N GLY A 370 -7.63 2.42 -5.91
CA GLY A 370 -6.19 2.21 -5.93
C GLY A 370 -5.76 0.89 -5.29
N GLU A 371 -6.29 0.59 -4.09
CA GLU A 371 -5.96 -0.65 -3.36
C GLU A 371 -6.41 -1.91 -4.11
N ARG A 372 -7.59 -1.88 -4.74
CA ARG A 372 -8.07 -2.99 -5.59
C ARG A 372 -7.30 -3.07 -6.91
N GLY A 373 -6.86 -1.92 -7.43
CA GLY A 373 -6.05 -1.80 -8.62
C GLY A 373 -4.56 -1.98 -8.35
N CYS A 374 -3.75 -1.04 -8.84
CA CYS A 374 -2.29 -1.19 -8.91
C CYS A 374 -1.57 -1.25 -7.55
N LEU A 375 -2.20 -0.88 -6.43
CA LEU A 375 -1.52 -0.85 -5.14
C LEU A 375 -1.48 -2.23 -4.47
N MET A 376 -2.51 -3.06 -4.62
CA MET A 376 -2.55 -4.40 -4.01
C MET A 376 -3.17 -5.46 -4.94
N GLY A 377 -4.46 -5.36 -5.27
CA GLY A 377 -5.19 -6.43 -5.97
C GLY A 377 -4.68 -6.72 -7.38
N GLY A 378 -4.59 -5.68 -8.21
CA GLY A 378 -4.11 -5.79 -9.59
C GLY A 378 -2.67 -6.25 -9.71
N ILE A 379 -1.78 -5.78 -8.83
CA ILE A 379 -0.37 -6.18 -8.85
C ILE A 379 -0.20 -7.64 -8.39
N HIS A 380 -0.96 -8.10 -7.40
CA HIS A 380 -0.99 -9.52 -7.02
C HIS A 380 -1.41 -10.38 -8.21
N GLY A 381 -2.53 -10.05 -8.85
CA GLY A 381 -3.04 -10.81 -9.99
C GLY A 381 -2.05 -10.89 -11.15
N MET A 382 -1.37 -9.79 -11.46
CA MET A 382 -0.35 -9.76 -12.51
C MET A 382 0.86 -10.65 -12.17
N PHE A 383 1.39 -10.58 -10.95
CA PHE A 383 2.49 -11.43 -10.53
C PHE A 383 2.12 -12.91 -10.55
N LEU A 384 0.93 -13.25 -10.05
CA LEU A 384 0.47 -14.63 -10.00
C LEU A 384 0.29 -15.20 -11.42
N ALA A 385 -0.37 -14.47 -12.30
CA ALA A 385 -0.61 -14.93 -13.68
C ALA A 385 0.70 -15.16 -14.45
N GLN A 386 1.68 -14.25 -14.34
CA GLN A 386 2.98 -14.43 -15.00
C GLN A 386 3.76 -15.60 -14.39
N TYR A 387 3.74 -15.74 -13.06
CA TYR A 387 4.40 -16.84 -12.37
C TYR A 387 3.83 -18.19 -12.82
N GLU A 388 2.50 -18.34 -12.86
CA GLU A 388 1.82 -19.56 -13.31
C GLU A 388 2.21 -19.92 -14.74
N VAL A 389 2.18 -18.96 -15.67
CA VAL A 389 2.58 -19.15 -17.07
C VAL A 389 4.01 -19.68 -17.21
N LEU A 390 4.96 -19.19 -16.39
CA LEU A 390 6.33 -19.69 -16.37
C LEU A 390 6.40 -21.11 -15.81
N ARG A 391 5.69 -21.39 -14.71
CA ARG A 391 5.68 -22.72 -14.09
C ARG A 391 5.09 -23.79 -15.00
N GLU A 392 4.00 -23.47 -15.71
CA GLU A 392 3.40 -24.34 -16.73
C GLU A 392 4.36 -24.69 -17.87
N ARG A 393 5.38 -23.86 -18.12
CA ARG A 393 6.39 -24.05 -19.18
C ARG A 393 7.70 -24.63 -18.68
N GLY A 394 7.72 -25.14 -17.44
CA GLY A 394 8.83 -25.89 -16.88
C GLY A 394 9.92 -25.05 -16.21
N HIS A 395 9.76 -23.73 -16.10
CA HIS A 395 10.69 -22.89 -15.33
C HIS A 395 10.64 -23.24 -13.85
N SER A 396 11.76 -23.19 -13.14
CA SER A 396 11.80 -23.51 -11.70
C SER A 396 11.01 -22.50 -10.84
N PRO A 397 10.55 -22.86 -9.61
CA PRO A 397 9.91 -21.90 -8.71
C PRO A 397 10.79 -20.68 -8.39
N SER A 398 12.10 -20.89 -8.21
CA SER A 398 13.05 -19.80 -7.95
C SER A 398 13.18 -18.87 -9.15
N GLU A 399 13.30 -19.41 -10.36
CA GLU A 399 13.40 -18.62 -11.58
C GLU A 399 12.12 -17.83 -11.83
N ALA A 400 10.95 -18.49 -11.76
CA ALA A 400 9.66 -17.82 -11.96
C ALA A 400 9.41 -16.70 -10.93
N PHE A 401 9.82 -16.89 -9.67
CA PHE A 401 9.73 -15.83 -8.66
C PHE A 401 10.68 -14.67 -8.94
N ASN A 402 11.91 -14.96 -9.41
CA ASN A 402 12.89 -13.93 -9.73
C ASN A 402 12.43 -13.06 -10.92
N GLU A 403 11.95 -13.70 -11.99
CA GLU A 403 11.45 -13.08 -13.22
C GLU A 403 10.06 -12.42 -13.07
N THR A 404 9.54 -12.36 -11.84
CA THR A 404 8.26 -11.70 -11.52
C THR A 404 8.40 -10.73 -10.35
N VAL A 405 8.45 -11.23 -9.12
CA VAL A 405 8.35 -10.42 -7.90
C VAL A 405 9.70 -9.85 -7.49
N GLU A 406 10.77 -10.65 -7.55
CA GLU A 406 12.07 -10.23 -7.01
C GLU A 406 12.66 -9.08 -7.82
N GLU A 407 12.85 -9.27 -9.13
CA GLU A 407 13.46 -8.26 -9.99
C GLU A 407 12.60 -7.00 -10.08
N ALA A 408 11.26 -7.16 -10.13
CA ALA A 408 10.35 -6.02 -10.09
C ALA A 408 10.53 -5.21 -8.81
N THR A 409 10.47 -5.83 -7.64
CA THR A 409 10.42 -5.08 -6.37
C THR A 409 11.77 -4.64 -5.83
N GLN A 410 12.86 -5.34 -6.15
CA GLN A 410 14.20 -5.02 -5.65
C GLN A 410 15.04 -4.20 -6.63
N SER A 411 14.76 -4.30 -7.93
CA SER A 411 15.51 -3.58 -8.96
C SER A 411 14.65 -2.54 -9.66
N LEU A 412 13.62 -2.95 -10.39
CA LEU A 412 12.96 -2.07 -11.36
C LEU A 412 12.01 -1.03 -10.73
N TYR A 413 11.16 -1.43 -9.81
CA TYR A 413 10.19 -0.53 -9.16
C TYR A 413 10.86 0.55 -8.31
N PRO A 414 11.97 0.29 -7.59
CA PRO A 414 12.76 1.35 -6.99
C PRO A 414 13.22 2.42 -7.99
N LEU A 415 13.57 2.05 -9.23
CA LEU A 415 13.94 3.01 -10.28
C LEU A 415 12.73 3.83 -10.75
N ILE A 416 11.55 3.22 -10.86
CA ILE A 416 10.30 3.95 -11.15
C ILE A 416 10.02 4.97 -10.04
N GLY A 417 10.10 4.53 -8.78
CA GLY A 417 9.84 5.41 -7.63
C GLY A 417 10.83 6.57 -7.51
N ALA A 418 12.09 6.35 -7.92
CA ALA A 418 13.12 7.38 -7.89
C ALA A 418 13.06 8.34 -9.09
N ASN A 419 12.83 7.83 -10.30
CA ASN A 419 13.08 8.57 -11.54
C ASN A 419 11.96 8.49 -12.60
N GLY A 420 10.95 7.63 -12.40
CA GLY A 420 9.87 7.43 -13.37
C GLY A 420 10.08 6.27 -14.35
N MET A 421 9.00 5.93 -15.08
CA MET A 421 8.95 4.80 -16.02
C MET A 421 9.86 4.98 -17.24
N ASP A 422 9.94 6.21 -17.77
CA ASP A 422 10.79 6.58 -18.89
C ASP A 422 12.26 6.37 -18.57
N TRP A 423 12.69 6.75 -17.37
CA TRP A 423 14.05 6.51 -16.90
C TRP A 423 14.33 5.02 -16.74
N MET A 424 13.41 4.26 -16.13
CA MET A 424 13.54 2.81 -16.01
C MET A 424 13.74 2.15 -17.39
N TYR A 425 12.94 2.53 -18.40
CA TYR A 425 13.10 2.02 -19.77
C TYR A 425 14.46 2.39 -20.37
N ALA A 426 14.95 3.60 -20.14
CA ALA A 426 16.26 4.04 -20.64
C ALA A 426 17.42 3.29 -19.97
N ALA A 427 17.27 2.91 -18.69
CA ALA A 427 18.28 2.19 -17.92
C ALA A 427 18.37 0.69 -18.25
N CYS A 428 17.34 0.11 -18.90
CA CYS A 428 17.32 -1.30 -19.28
C CYS A 428 18.02 -1.57 -20.63
N SER A 429 18.36 -2.84 -20.89
CA SER A 429 18.94 -3.27 -22.17
C SER A 429 18.03 -2.95 -23.36
N THR A 430 18.60 -2.83 -24.56
CA THR A 430 17.82 -2.54 -25.78
C THR A 430 16.69 -3.54 -26.00
N THR A 431 16.94 -4.83 -25.73
CA THR A 431 15.94 -5.90 -25.84
C THR A 431 14.81 -5.74 -24.83
N ALA A 432 15.13 -5.54 -23.55
CA ALA A 432 14.13 -5.35 -22.50
C ALA A 432 13.28 -4.09 -22.75
N ARG A 433 13.92 -2.97 -23.12
CA ARG A 433 13.24 -1.72 -23.45
C ARG A 433 12.27 -1.88 -24.63
N ARG A 434 12.73 -2.48 -25.74
CA ARG A 434 11.90 -2.70 -26.92
C ARG A 434 10.70 -3.59 -26.60
N GLY A 435 10.93 -4.70 -25.90
CA GLY A 435 9.89 -5.62 -25.46
C GLY A 435 8.85 -4.96 -24.54
N ALA A 436 9.29 -4.21 -23.53
CA ALA A 436 8.38 -3.49 -22.64
C ALA A 436 7.46 -2.53 -23.41
N ILE A 437 8.01 -1.77 -24.37
CA ILE A 437 7.24 -0.87 -25.22
C ILE A 437 6.25 -1.65 -26.10
N ASP A 438 6.68 -2.73 -26.73
CA ASP A 438 5.83 -3.56 -27.62
C ASP A 438 4.62 -4.17 -26.91
N TRP A 439 4.79 -4.59 -25.65
CA TRP A 439 3.73 -5.25 -24.90
C TRP A 439 2.86 -4.29 -24.07
N SER A 440 3.35 -3.09 -23.74
CA SER A 440 2.67 -2.15 -22.85
C SER A 440 1.25 -1.77 -23.29
N SER A 441 1.02 -1.58 -24.60
CA SER A 441 -0.32 -1.26 -25.13
C SER A 441 -1.32 -2.39 -24.92
N ARG A 442 -0.90 -3.65 -25.11
CA ARG A 442 -1.77 -4.82 -24.89
C ARG A 442 -2.22 -4.91 -23.45
N PHE A 443 -1.30 -4.78 -22.49
CA PHE A 443 -1.64 -4.76 -21.07
C PHE A 443 -2.58 -3.61 -20.73
N LYS A 444 -2.30 -2.41 -21.23
CA LYS A 444 -3.16 -1.23 -21.01
C LYS A 444 -4.57 -1.47 -21.54
N ASP A 445 -4.70 -1.97 -22.77
CA ASP A 445 -6.00 -2.14 -23.44
C ASP A 445 -6.83 -3.26 -22.77
N THR A 446 -6.18 -4.27 -22.19
CA THR A 446 -6.85 -5.30 -21.37
C THR A 446 -7.24 -4.78 -19.98
N LEU A 447 -6.39 -3.99 -19.34
CA LEU A 447 -6.62 -3.52 -17.95
C LEU A 447 -7.60 -2.36 -17.86
N LYS A 448 -7.61 -1.45 -18.85
CA LYS A 448 -8.43 -0.24 -18.79
C LYS A 448 -9.94 -0.53 -18.63
N PRO A 449 -10.55 -1.49 -19.34
CA PRO A 449 -11.94 -1.87 -19.09
C PRO A 449 -12.20 -2.34 -17.65
N VAL A 450 -11.33 -3.20 -17.11
CA VAL A 450 -11.43 -3.68 -15.72
C VAL A 450 -11.34 -2.54 -14.72
N PHE A 451 -10.46 -1.57 -14.97
CA PHE A 451 -10.34 -0.38 -14.14
C PHE A 451 -11.54 0.57 -14.24
N ASN A 452 -12.19 0.66 -15.41
CA ASN A 452 -13.45 1.42 -15.50
C ASN A 452 -14.54 0.76 -14.65
N ASP A 453 -14.72 -0.55 -14.78
CA ASP A 453 -15.73 -1.30 -14.00
C ASP A 453 -15.46 -1.20 -12.49
N LEU A 454 -14.18 -1.29 -12.09
CA LEU A 454 -13.75 -1.12 -10.71
C LEU A 454 -14.06 0.30 -10.19
N TYR A 455 -13.74 1.34 -10.96
CA TYR A 455 -14.00 2.71 -10.53
C TYR A 455 -15.51 2.97 -10.38
N ASP A 456 -16.32 2.51 -11.34
CA ASP A 456 -17.77 2.69 -11.30
C ASP A 456 -18.41 1.94 -10.12
N SER A 457 -17.98 0.71 -9.83
CA SER A 457 -18.46 -0.08 -8.68
C SER A 457 -18.01 0.44 -7.31
N VAL A 458 -16.89 1.16 -7.25
CA VAL A 458 -16.50 1.92 -6.06
C VAL A 458 -17.39 3.15 -5.92
N ARG A 459 -17.55 3.94 -6.99
CA ARG A 459 -18.30 5.21 -6.97
C ARG A 459 -19.77 5.00 -6.62
N ASP A 460 -20.40 3.96 -7.16
CA ASP A 460 -21.81 3.64 -6.91
C ASP A 460 -22.07 2.96 -5.55
N GLY A 461 -21.01 2.60 -4.81
CA GLY A 461 -21.07 1.99 -3.48
C GLY A 461 -21.24 0.47 -3.47
N THR A 462 -21.20 -0.20 -4.63
CA THR A 462 -21.24 -1.67 -4.71
C THR A 462 -20.11 -2.32 -3.92
N GLU A 463 -18.86 -1.87 -4.14
CA GLU A 463 -17.69 -2.38 -3.43
C GLU A 463 -17.70 -2.03 -1.94
N THR A 464 -18.24 -0.86 -1.59
CA THR A 464 -18.46 -0.42 -0.20
C THR A 464 -19.41 -1.36 0.51
N LYS A 465 -20.59 -1.64 -0.09
CA LYS A 465 -21.58 -2.55 0.45
C LYS A 465 -21.00 -3.94 0.67
N ARG A 466 -20.29 -4.48 -0.34
CA ARG A 466 -19.62 -5.78 -0.26
C ARG A 466 -18.64 -5.85 0.91
N SER A 467 -17.81 -4.81 1.08
CA SER A 467 -16.82 -4.74 2.16
C SER A 467 -17.48 -4.69 3.54
N LEU A 468 -18.53 -3.88 3.71
CA LEU A 468 -19.29 -3.79 4.95
C LEU A 468 -19.98 -5.12 5.30
N GLU A 469 -20.65 -5.74 4.32
CA GLU A 469 -21.35 -7.01 4.50
C GLU A 469 -20.40 -8.15 4.87
N TYR A 470 -19.20 -8.18 4.29
CA TYR A 470 -18.19 -9.18 4.63
C TYR A 470 -17.56 -8.92 6.00
N ASN A 471 -17.14 -7.68 6.26
CA ASN A 471 -16.43 -7.31 7.49
C ASN A 471 -17.31 -7.34 8.75
N SER A 472 -18.64 -7.29 8.58
CA SER A 472 -19.61 -7.34 9.69
C SER A 472 -20.06 -8.76 10.06
N GLN A 473 -19.58 -9.80 9.37
CA GLN A 473 -19.96 -11.18 9.67
C GLN A 473 -19.35 -11.65 11.00
N LYS A 474 -20.10 -12.44 11.77
CA LYS A 474 -19.63 -12.96 13.06
C LYS A 474 -18.38 -13.83 12.93
N ASP A 475 -18.26 -14.56 11.82
CA ASP A 475 -17.15 -15.44 11.46
C ASP A 475 -16.13 -14.76 10.54
N TYR A 476 -16.18 -13.43 10.39
CA TYR A 476 -15.27 -12.66 9.53
C TYR A 476 -13.80 -13.03 9.76
N ARG A 477 -13.34 -13.08 11.02
CA ARG A 477 -11.94 -13.38 11.34
C ARG A 477 -11.51 -14.79 10.89
N GLU A 478 -12.40 -15.77 11.01
CA GLU A 478 -12.12 -17.15 10.60
C GLU A 478 -12.06 -17.25 9.07
N LYS A 479 -13.01 -16.63 8.37
CA LYS A 479 -13.02 -16.56 6.90
C LYS A 479 -11.82 -15.82 6.34
N TYR A 480 -11.50 -14.66 6.90
CA TYR A 480 -10.34 -13.87 6.52
C TYR A 480 -9.04 -14.65 6.75
N GLU A 481 -8.87 -15.30 7.90
CA GLU A 481 -7.66 -16.08 8.17
C GLU A 481 -7.54 -17.28 7.21
N LYS A 482 -8.66 -17.89 6.82
CA LYS A 482 -8.68 -18.93 5.78
C LYS A 482 -8.21 -18.38 4.42
N GLU A 483 -8.75 -17.26 3.96
CA GLU A 483 -8.31 -16.62 2.71
C GLU A 483 -6.82 -16.22 2.77
N MET A 484 -6.36 -15.72 3.92
CA MET A 484 -4.94 -15.42 4.13
C MET A 484 -4.08 -16.67 4.12
N GLN A 485 -4.58 -17.79 4.65
CA GLN A 485 -3.89 -19.07 4.60
C GLN A 485 -3.77 -19.58 3.16
N ASP A 486 -4.86 -19.51 2.38
CA ASP A 486 -4.86 -19.87 0.96
C ASP A 486 -3.81 -19.04 0.19
N ILE A 487 -3.73 -17.74 0.45
CA ILE A 487 -2.68 -16.88 -0.13
C ILE A 487 -1.28 -17.33 0.32
N ARG A 488 -1.06 -17.55 1.62
CA ARG A 488 0.27 -17.95 2.13
C ARG A 488 0.76 -19.28 1.56
N ASP A 489 -0.16 -20.15 1.15
CA ASP A 489 0.14 -21.49 0.64
C ASP A 489 0.42 -21.53 -0.87
N LEU A 490 0.09 -20.46 -1.61
CA LEU A 490 0.47 -20.32 -3.02
C LEU A 490 1.98 -20.56 -3.22
N GLU A 491 2.33 -21.32 -4.25
CA GLU A 491 3.73 -21.69 -4.54
C GLU A 491 4.62 -20.44 -4.67
N ILE A 492 4.14 -19.39 -5.35
CA ILE A 492 4.84 -18.11 -5.52
C ILE A 492 5.32 -17.51 -4.19
N TRP A 493 4.49 -17.53 -3.14
CA TRP A 493 4.83 -16.92 -1.85
C TRP A 493 5.71 -17.82 -0.99
N ARG A 494 5.59 -19.15 -1.14
CA ARG A 494 6.53 -20.11 -0.53
C ARG A 494 7.91 -20.04 -1.18
N ALA A 495 8.00 -19.97 -2.50
CA ALA A 495 9.23 -19.72 -3.24
C ALA A 495 9.86 -18.38 -2.82
N GLY A 496 9.03 -17.33 -2.71
CA GLY A 496 9.48 -16.02 -2.25
C GLY A 496 10.04 -16.01 -0.83
N LYS A 497 9.55 -16.85 0.10
CA LYS A 497 10.18 -16.98 1.43
C LYS A 497 11.62 -17.48 1.33
N ALA A 498 11.87 -18.48 0.48
CA ALA A 498 13.21 -18.99 0.24
C ALA A 498 14.10 -17.93 -0.41
N VAL A 499 13.64 -17.26 -1.48
CA VAL A 499 14.41 -16.20 -2.17
C VAL A 499 14.74 -15.05 -1.22
N ARG A 500 13.77 -14.56 -0.43
CA ARG A 500 14.01 -13.47 0.53
C ARG A 500 15.01 -13.84 1.62
N SER A 501 15.13 -15.11 2.00
CA SER A 501 16.12 -15.57 2.98
C SER A 501 17.57 -15.50 2.46
N LEU A 502 17.74 -15.45 1.15
CA LEU A 502 19.06 -15.34 0.51
C LEU A 502 19.55 -13.88 0.41
N ARG A 503 18.69 -12.90 0.69
CA ARG A 503 19.04 -11.48 0.55
C ARG A 503 20.10 -11.07 1.58
N PRO A 504 21.20 -10.40 1.16
CA PRO A 504 22.30 -10.07 2.06
C PRO A 504 21.90 -9.22 3.26
N GLU A 505 20.93 -8.31 3.11
CA GLU A 505 20.46 -7.45 4.19
C GLU A 505 19.71 -8.19 5.31
N ASN A 506 19.23 -9.42 5.04
CA ASN A 506 18.53 -10.28 6.00
C ASN A 506 19.46 -11.22 6.76
N GLN A 507 20.77 -11.23 6.46
CA GLN A 507 21.76 -12.09 7.14
C GLN A 507 22.39 -11.40 8.38
N LYS A 508 21.73 -10.37 8.93
CA LYS A 508 22.23 -9.55 10.04
C LYS A 508 21.77 -10.03 11.41
#